data_AF-A0A842P4U1-F1
#
_entry.id   AF-A0A842P4U1-F1
#
_cell.length_a   1.000
_cell.length_b   1.000
_cell.length_c   1.000
_cell.angle_alpha   90.00
_cell.angle_beta   90.00
_cell.angle_gamma   90.00
#
_symmetry.space_group_name_H-M   'P 1'
#
loop_
_entity.id
_entity.type
_entity.pdbx_description
1 polymer ?
#
loop_
_entity_poly.entity_id
_entity_poly.type
_entity_poly.pdbx_seq_one_letter_code
_entity_poly.pdbx_strand_id
1 'polypeptide(L)' 'MDKHKPSDEMIKELDNLLSKLNAMEIVASNEFEKNSIKIQRALVEGQIHTINEFQHLKKAIDLLTLQLFDVQNKVKN' A
#
# COMPACT_ATOMS: atom_id res chain seq x y z
N MET A 1 -12.52 4.49 17.43
CA MET A 1 -11.60 3.43 16.95
C MET A 1 -11.55 3.38 15.42
N ASP A 2 -11.72 4.52 14.73
CA ASP A 2 -12.00 4.59 13.28
C ASP A 2 -10.74 4.91 12.45
N LYS A 3 -9.61 4.26 12.77
CA LYS A 3 -8.31 4.57 12.15
C LYS A 3 -7.73 3.45 11.28
N HIS A 4 -8.40 2.30 11.20
CA HIS A 4 -7.97 1.20 10.33
C HIS A 4 -8.94 1.05 9.16
N LYS A 5 -8.66 1.75 8.06
CA LYS A 5 -9.22 1.34 6.77
C LYS A 5 -8.57 0.02 6.34
N PRO A 6 -9.34 -0.95 5.84
CA PRO A 6 -8.79 -2.13 5.17
C PRO A 6 -7.80 -1.71 4.08
N SER A 7 -6.72 -2.49 3.90
CA SER A 7 -5.70 -2.18 2.88
C SER A 7 -6.28 -2.15 1.47
N ASP A 8 -7.28 -2.99 1.18
CA ASP A 8 -7.98 -2.99 -0.10
C ASP A 8 -8.73 -1.69 -0.37
N GLU A 9 -9.33 -1.09 0.66
CA GLU A 9 -9.98 0.22 0.55
C GLU A 9 -8.96 1.34 0.33
N MET A 10 -7.82 1.27 1.00
CA MET A 10 -6.72 2.24 0.80
C MET A 10 -6.14 2.15 -0.61
N ILE A 11 -5.89 0.93 -1.11
CA ILE A 11 -5.40 0.72 -2.48
C ILE A 11 -6.40 1.26 -3.49
N LYS A 12 -7.70 0.98 -3.30
CA LYS A 12 -8.76 1.52 -4.17
C LYS A 12 -8.81 3.05 -4.19
N GLU A 13 -8.60 3.70 -3.05
CA GLU A 13 -8.52 5.16 -2.97
C GLU A 13 -7.29 5.69 -3.73
N LEU A 14 -6.14 5.01 -3.61
CA LEU A 14 -4.93 5.35 -4.35
C LEU A 14 -5.07 5.11 -5.86
N ASP A 15 -5.75 4.05 -6.29
CA ASP A 15 -6.06 3.80 -7.72
C ASP A 15 -6.97 4.88 -8.32
N ASN A 16 -7.96 5.33 -7.55
CA ASN A 16 -8.81 6.45 -7.94
C ASN A 16 -8.00 7.76 -8.03
N LEU A 17 -7.06 7.97 -7.10
CA LEU A 17 -6.16 9.12 -7.13
C LEU A 17 -5.20 9.06 -8.33
N LEU A 18 -4.65 7.89 -8.62
CA LEU A 18 -3.78 7.64 -9.77
C LEU A 18 -4.51 7.95 -11.08
N SER A 19 -5.77 7.51 -11.20
CA SER A 19 -6.63 7.79 -12.35
C SER A 19 -6.86 9.30 -12.55
N LYS A 20 -7.09 10.04 -11.45
CA LYS A 20 -7.23 11.50 -11.50
C LYS A 20 -5.92 12.19 -11.90
N LEU A 21 -4.78 11.75 -11.37
CA LEU A 21 -3.47 12.28 -11.73
C LEU A 21 -3.17 12.07 -13.21
N ASN A 22 -3.50 10.90 -13.76
CA ASN A 22 -3.34 10.65 -15.20
C ASN A 22 -4.21 11.58 -16.05
N ALA A 23 -5.46 11.84 -15.64
CA ALA A 23 -6.30 12.82 -16.32
C ALA A 23 -5.72 14.24 -16.22
N MET A 24 -5.18 14.62 -15.05
CA MET A 24 -4.51 15.89 -14.83
C MET A 24 -3.27 16.06 -15.72
N GLU A 25 -2.47 15.00 -15.91
CA GLU A 25 -1.27 15.03 -16.76
C GLU A 25 -1.62 15.38 -18.22
N ILE A 26 -2.76 14.87 -18.71
CA ILE A 26 -3.25 15.11 -20.08
C ILE A 26 -3.70 16.57 -20.26
N VAL A 27 -4.34 17.17 -19.25
CA VAL A 27 -4.88 18.54 -19.34
C VAL A 27 -3.89 19.63 -18.90
N ALA A 28 -2.75 19.26 -18.32
CA ALA A 28 -1.75 20.19 -17.82
C ALA A 28 -1.18 21.07 -18.95
N SER A 29 -1.15 22.38 -18.72
CA SER A 29 -0.87 23.37 -19.76
C SER A 29 0.61 23.75 -19.86
N ASN A 30 1.39 23.50 -18.80
CA ASN A 30 2.82 23.80 -18.77
C ASN A 30 3.66 22.62 -18.23
N GLU A 31 4.97 22.66 -18.52
CA GLU A 31 5.91 21.60 -18.13
C GLU A 31 6.09 21.49 -16.61
N PHE A 32 5.93 22.58 -15.87
CA PHE A 32 6.02 22.55 -14.41
C PHE A 32 4.88 21.72 -13.80
N GLU A 33 3.64 21.95 -14.25
CA GLU A 33 2.47 21.18 -13.86
C GLU A 33 2.63 19.70 -14.21
N LYS A 34 3.04 19.40 -15.45
CA LYS A 34 3.29 18.01 -15.90
C LYS A 34 4.32 17.31 -15.03
N ASN A 35 5.44 17.97 -14.73
CA ASN A 35 6.49 17.39 -13.89
C ASN A 35 6.04 17.20 -12.44
N SER A 36 5.27 18.14 -11.89
CA SER A 36 4.67 18.00 -10.57
C SER A 36 3.70 16.81 -10.51
N ILE A 37 2.87 16.63 -11.54
CA ILE A 37 1.93 15.51 -11.63
C ILE A 37 2.67 14.17 -11.75
N LYS A 38 3.76 14.11 -12.52
CA LYS A 38 4.61 12.90 -12.60
C LYS A 38 5.22 12.51 -11.27
N ILE A 39 5.68 13.48 -10.48
CA ILE A 39 6.20 13.23 -9.13
C ILE A 39 5.08 12.68 -8.23
N GLN A 40 3.91 13.31 -8.26
CA GLN A 40 2.75 12.84 -7.49
C GLN A 40 2.34 11.41 -7.89
N ARG A 41 2.40 11.08 -9.18
CA ARG A 41 2.12 9.73 -9.69
C ARG A 41 3.08 8.70 -9.10
N ALA A 42 4.39 8.98 -9.17
CA ALA A 42 5.41 8.08 -8.62
C ALA A 42 5.23 7.88 -7.09
N LEU A 43 4.81 8.91 -6.36
CA LEU A 43 4.52 8.79 -4.93
C LEU A 43 3.30 7.90 -4.66
N VAL A 44 2.22 8.03 -5.43
CA VAL A 44 1.01 7.20 -5.29
C VAL A 44 1.32 5.74 -5.63
N GLU A 45 2.05 5.49 -6.72
CA GLU A 45 2.49 4.14 -7.11
C GLU A 45 3.38 3.52 -6.01
N GLY A 46 4.31 4.31 -5.46
CA GLY A 46 5.15 3.89 -4.33
C GLY A 46 4.33 3.56 -3.08
N GLN A 47 3.27 4.31 -2.80
CA GLN A 47 2.37 4.02 -1.66
C GLN A 47 1.59 2.72 -1.87
N ILE A 48 1.03 2.48 -3.07
CA ILE A 48 0.35 1.22 -3.40
C ILE A 48 1.30 0.04 -3.19
N HIS A 49 2.52 0.13 -3.76
CA HIS A 49 3.53 -0.90 -3.59
C HIS A 49 3.87 -1.14 -2.12
N THR A 50 4.11 -0.08 -1.36
CA THR A 50 4.42 -0.16 0.09
C THR A 50 3.32 -0.88 0.87
N ILE A 51 2.04 -0.59 0.59
CA ILE A 51 0.91 -1.27 1.25
C ILE A 51 0.91 -2.77 0.96
N ASN A 52 1.17 -3.17 -0.29
CA ASN A 52 1.26 -4.58 -0.67
C ASN A 52 2.41 -5.29 0.07
N GLU A 53 3.59 -4.66 0.15
CA GLU A 53 4.72 -5.21 0.90
C GLU A 53 4.42 -5.34 2.40
N PHE A 54 3.68 -4.39 2.99
CA PHE A 54 3.22 -4.52 4.38
C PHE A 54 2.25 -5.69 4.59
N GLN A 55 1.39 -5.99 3.61
CA GLN A 55 0.54 -7.19 3.68
C GLN A 55 1.37 -8.47 3.65
N HIS A 56 2.43 -8.52 2.82
CA HIS A 56 3.36 -9.65 2.81
C HIS A 56 4.10 -9.81 4.14
N LEU A 57 4.60 -8.70 4.70
CA LEU A 57 5.24 -8.69 6.00
C LEU A 57 4.30 -9.20 7.10
N LYS A 58 3.04 -8.74 7.11
CA LYS A 58 2.04 -9.22 8.06
C LYS A 58 1.87 -10.75 7.98
N LYS A 59 1.73 -11.30 6.78
CA LYS A 59 1.60 -12.75 6.58
C LYS A 59 2.84 -13.51 7.09
N ALA A 60 4.03 -12.97 6.85
CA ALA A 60 5.27 -13.57 7.35
C ALA A 60 5.31 -13.60 8.89
N ILE A 61 4.87 -12.51 9.54
CA ILE A 61 4.74 -12.45 11.00
C ILE A 61 3.72 -13.48 11.49
N ASP A 62 2.54 -13.55 10.86
CA ASP A 62 1.50 -14.52 11.22
C ASP A 62 2.05 -15.96 11.17
N LEU A 63 2.78 -16.32 10.11
CA LEU A 63 3.43 -17.63 9.97
C LEU A 63 4.48 -17.89 11.05
N LEU A 64 5.33 -16.90 11.33
CA LEU A 64 6.35 -17.01 12.38
C LEU A 64 5.69 -17.20 13.77
N THR A 65 4.61 -16.49 14.03
CA THR A 65 3.82 -16.64 15.25
C THR A 65 3.20 -18.03 15.38
N LEU A 66 2.66 -18.60 14.29
CA LEU A 66 2.17 -19.99 14.29
C LEU A 66 3.28 -20.98 14.66
N GLN A 67 4.46 -20.84 14.05
CA GLN A 67 5.61 -21.70 14.37
C GLN A 67 6.05 -21.57 15.84
N LEU A 68 6.02 -20.36 16.40
CA LEU A 68 6.31 -20.14 17.82
C LEU A 68 5.30 -20.88 18.71
N PHE A 69 4.02 -20.84 18.40
CA PHE A 69 2.99 -21.58 19.15
C PHE A 69 3.17 -23.09 19.03
N ASP A 70 3.51 -23.61 17.84
CA ASP A 70 3.77 -25.04 17.63
C ASP A 70 4.95 -25.54 18.49
N VAL A 71 6.04 -24.77 18.55
CA VAL A 71 7.19 -25.07 19.41
C VAL A 71 6.79 -25.04 20.88
N GLN A 72 6.06 -24.00 21.32
CA GLN A 72 5.61 -23.89 22.71
C GLN A 72 4.71 -25.08 23.12
N ASN A 73 3.80 -25.50 22.25
CA ASN A 73 2.91 -26.62 22.50
C ASN A 73 3.67 -27.95 22.57
N LYS A 74 4.72 -28.14 21.77
CA LYS A 74 5.60 -29.31 21.84
C LYS A 74 6.49 -29.35 23.07
N VAL A 75 6.80 -28.21 23.69
CA VAL A 75 7.60 -28.14 24.93
C VAL A 75 6.73 -28.36 26.18
N LYS A 76 5.44 -28.00 26.11
CA LYS A 76 4.50 -28.14 27.24
C LYS A 76 3.84 -29.53 27.36
N ASN A 77 3.86 -30.33 26.30
CA ASN A 77 3.40 -31.71 26.26
C ASN A 77 4.58 -32.68 26.29
#